data_AF-A0A5J5HBF3-F1
#
_entry.id   AF-A0A5J5HBF3-F1
#
_cell.length_a   1.000
_cell.length_b   1.000
_cell.length_c   1.000
_cell.angle_alpha   90.00
_cell.angle_beta   90.00
_cell.angle_gamma   90.00
#
_symmetry.space_group_name_H-M   'P 1'
#
loop_
_entity.id
_entity.type
_entity.pdbx_description
1 polymer ?
#
loop_
_entity_poly.entity_id
_entity_poly.type
_entity_poly.pdbx_seq_one_letter_code
_entity_poly.pdbx_strand_id
1 'polypeptide(L)' 'MGIEDTNRQHRCEGCVCEQLDDLQTGTLVDVFLSGGAVFTGLTFVNFDDRTCCAFFTQTTAPGATLVLDCEKMQGIRIFG' A
#
# COMPACT_ATOMS: atom_id res chain seq x y z
N MET A 1 23.71 -28.33 -1.65
CA MET A 1 22.29 -28.47 -1.29
C MET A 1 22.05 -27.61 -0.07
N GLY A 2 21.33 -26.48 -0.24
CA GLY A 2 20.72 -25.64 0.79
C GLY A 2 21.68 -24.81 1.67
N ILE A 3 21.43 -23.54 1.99
CA ILE A 3 20.21 -22.73 1.89
C ILE A 3 20.59 -21.27 1.61
N GLU A 4 19.94 -20.67 0.61
CA GLU A 4 19.93 -19.23 0.37
C GLU A 4 19.07 -18.59 1.47
N ASP A 5 19.70 -17.87 2.41
CA ASP A 5 18.99 -16.95 3.30
C ASP A 5 18.63 -15.68 2.52
N THR A 6 17.74 -15.79 1.53
CA THR A 6 16.95 -14.65 1.05
C THR A 6 15.78 -14.42 1.99
N ASN A 7 16.07 -14.20 3.27
CA ASN A 7 15.05 -13.80 4.22
C ASN A 7 14.78 -12.30 4.04
N ARG A 8 14.07 -11.95 2.96
CA ARG A 8 13.25 -10.73 2.98
C ARG A 8 12.17 -11.00 4.02
N GLN A 9 12.51 -10.81 5.30
CA GLN A 9 11.51 -10.64 6.34
C GLN A 9 10.69 -9.44 5.90
N HIS A 10 9.56 -9.66 5.20
CA HIS A 10 8.54 -8.64 5.05
C HIS A 10 8.19 -8.22 6.47
N ARG A 11 8.59 -7.01 6.85
CA ARG A 11 8.44 -6.53 8.24
C ARG A 11 7.00 -6.17 8.56
N CYS A 12 6.21 -5.94 7.52
CA CYS A 12 4.82 -5.56 7.59
C CYS A 12 3.97 -6.78 7.29
N GLU A 13 2.99 -7.04 8.15
CA GLU A 13 2.13 -8.21 8.00
C GLU A 13 0.78 -7.84 7.41
N GLY A 14 0.24 -8.73 6.58
CA GLY A 14 -1.14 -8.68 6.13
C GLY A 14 -1.31 -8.47 4.63
N CYS A 15 -2.52 -8.83 4.17
CA CYS A 15 -2.86 -8.89 2.74
C CYS A 15 -2.59 -7.56 2.02
N VAL A 16 -2.95 -6.42 2.60
CA VAL A 16 -2.73 -5.13 1.94
C VAL A 16 -1.23 -4.81 1.82
N CYS A 17 -0.44 -5.09 2.85
CA CYS A 17 1.01 -4.88 2.81
C CYS A 17 1.67 -5.73 1.70
N GLU A 18 1.28 -7.00 1.59
CA GLU A 18 1.78 -7.91 0.54
C GLU A 18 1.41 -7.41 -0.86
N GLN A 19 0.17 -6.96 -1.07
CA GLN A 19 -0.23 -6.44 -2.38
C GLN A 19 0.53 -5.16 -2.76
N LEU A 20 0.90 -4.33 -1.79
CA LEU A 20 1.61 -3.08 -2.04
C LEU A 20 3.08 -3.26 -2.40
N ASP A 21 3.72 -4.34 -1.96
CA ASP A 21 5.13 -4.62 -2.23
C ASP A 21 5.40 -4.82 -3.72
N ASP A 22 4.46 -5.46 -4.42
CA ASP A 22 4.52 -5.73 -5.85
C ASP A 22 3.72 -4.73 -6.71
N LEU A 23 3.04 -3.76 -6.09
CA LEU A 23 2.15 -2.85 -6.81
C LEU A 23 2.95 -1.86 -7.68
N GLN A 24 2.52 -1.66 -8.91
CA GLN A 24 3.17 -0.72 -9.82
C GLN A 24 2.90 0.74 -9.40
N THR A 25 3.96 1.55 -9.31
CA THR A 25 3.82 3.01 -9.15
C THR A 25 2.94 3.60 -10.25
N GLY A 26 2.00 4.47 -9.87
CA GLY A 26 1.03 5.09 -10.76
C GLY A 26 -0.30 4.34 -10.86
N THR A 27 -0.40 3.13 -10.30
CA THR A 27 -1.65 2.37 -10.29
C THR A 27 -2.74 3.11 -9.51
N LEU A 28 -3.94 3.16 -10.09
CA LEU A 28 -5.12 3.69 -9.41
C LEU A 28 -5.67 2.66 -8.44
N VAL A 29 -6.02 3.11 -7.25
CA VAL A 29 -6.56 2.27 -6.18
C VAL A 29 -7.65 2.98 -5.38
N ASP A 30 -8.48 2.18 -4.71
CA ASP A 30 -9.23 2.62 -3.54
C ASP A 30 -8.72 1.89 -2.30
N VAL A 31 -8.75 2.58 -1.15
CA VAL A 31 -8.36 2.01 0.15
C VAL A 31 -9.56 1.98 1.09
N PHE A 32 -9.78 0.82 1.71
CA PHE A 32 -10.84 0.59 2.68
C PHE A 32 -10.24 0.57 4.09
N LEU A 33 -10.81 1.36 5.00
CA LEU A 33 -10.43 1.40 6.40
C LEU A 33 -11.48 0.73 7.28
N SER A 34 -11.03 0.27 8.45
CA SER A 34 -11.94 -0.20 9.51
C SER A 34 -12.99 0.87 9.84
N GLY A 35 -14.23 0.43 10.02
CA GLY A 35 -15.37 1.35 10.25
C GLY A 35 -16.05 1.83 8.97
N GLY A 36 -15.66 1.31 7.80
CA GLY A 36 -16.36 1.55 6.53
C GLY A 36 -15.97 2.83 5.79
N ALA A 37 -14.96 3.55 6.29
CA ALA A 37 -14.40 4.69 5.57
C ALA A 37 -13.61 4.21 4.34
N VAL A 38 -13.70 4.98 3.25
CA VAL A 38 -13.05 4.65 1.97
C VAL A 38 -12.38 5.90 1.40
N PHE A 39 -11.13 5.75 0.97
CA PHE A 39 -10.47 6.73 0.10
C PHE A 39 -10.54 6.22 -1.34
N THR A 40 -11.08 7.03 -2.24
CA THR A 40 -11.28 6.63 -3.64
C THR A 40 -10.39 7.38 -4.61
N GLY A 41 -10.04 6.73 -5.73
CA GLY A 41 -9.30 7.36 -6.82
C GLY A 41 -7.90 7.85 -6.41
N LEU A 42 -7.24 7.08 -5.54
CA LEU A 42 -5.86 7.32 -5.14
C LEU A 42 -4.92 6.80 -6.21
N THR A 43 -3.83 7.51 -6.48
CA THR A 43 -2.71 7.02 -7.28
C THR A 43 -1.62 6.54 -6.34
N PHE A 44 -1.24 5.26 -6.44
CA PHE A 44 -0.14 4.69 -5.67
C PHE A 44 1.20 5.28 -6.09
N VAL A 45 2.00 5.69 -5.11
CA VAL A 45 3.33 6.27 -5.35
C VAL A 45 4.41 5.25 -5.01
N ASN A 46 4.45 4.80 -3.76
CA ASN A 46 5.45 3.87 -3.26
C ASN A 46 5.00 3.23 -1.95
N PHE A 47 5.68 2.15 -1.55
CA PHE A 47 5.56 1.50 -0.25
C PHE A 47 6.95 1.44 0.43
N ASP A 48 7.02 1.71 1.73
CA ASP A 48 8.23 1.50 2.55
C ASP A 48 7.98 0.35 3.52
N ASP A 49 8.54 -0.82 3.19
CA ASP A 49 8.46 -2.06 3.97
C ASP A 49 9.15 -1.96 5.33
N ARG A 50 9.95 -0.92 5.59
CA ARG A 50 10.59 -0.71 6.90
C ARG A 50 9.69 0.04 7.87
N THR A 51 8.74 0.82 7.35
CA THR A 51 7.82 1.64 8.15
C THR A 51 6.35 1.26 7.95
N CYS A 52 6.07 0.27 7.10
CA CYS A 52 4.72 -0.16 6.72
C CYS A 52 3.85 0.95 6.14
N CYS A 53 4.50 1.99 5.60
CA CYS A 53 3.82 3.17 5.08
C CYS A 53 3.62 3.06 3.57
N ALA A 54 2.38 3.24 3.13
CA ALA A 54 2.03 3.37 1.74
C ALA A 54 1.72 4.83 1.40
N PHE A 55 2.26 5.30 0.29
CA PHE A 55 2.20 6.68 -0.15
C PHE A 55 1.28 6.79 -1.37
N PHE A 56 0.33 7.72 -1.31
CA PHE A 56 -0.66 7.95 -2.35
C PHE A 56 -0.80 9.43 -2.68
N THR A 57 -1.24 9.72 -3.89
CA THR A 57 -1.65 11.07 -4.32
C THR A 57 -3.07 11.03 -4.86
N GLN A 58 -3.72 12.18 -5.04
CA GLN A 58 -5.07 12.27 -5.58
C GLN A 58 -5.23 13.55 -6.41
N THR A 59 -5.94 13.47 -7.54
CA THR A 59 -6.15 14.61 -8.45
C THR A 59 -6.89 15.77 -7.78
N THR A 60 -7.81 15.47 -6.86
CA THR A 60 -8.59 16.47 -6.11
C THR A 60 -7.80 17.18 -5.02
N ALA A 61 -6.58 16.73 -4.72
CA ALA A 61 -5.70 17.32 -3.71
C ALA A 61 -4.27 17.47 -4.27
N PRO A 62 -4.06 18.32 -5.30
CA PRO A 62 -2.77 18.46 -5.96
C PRO A 62 -1.71 18.98 -4.97
N GLY A 63 -0.53 18.35 -4.99
CA GLY A 63 0.58 18.67 -4.10
C GLY A 63 0.49 18.04 -2.70
N ALA A 64 -0.61 17.36 -2.35
CA ALA A 64 -0.73 16.60 -1.12
C ALA A 64 -0.32 15.13 -1.33
N THR A 65 0.29 14.54 -0.29
CA THR A 65 0.54 13.10 -0.21
C THR A 65 -0.25 12.53 0.96
N LEU A 66 -1.03 11.50 0.69
CA LEU A 66 -1.69 10.69 1.72
C LEU A 66 -0.75 9.54 2.10
N VAL A 67 -0.49 9.39 3.40
CA VAL A 67 0.35 8.31 3.93
C VAL A 67 -0.53 7.45 4.83
N LEU A 68 -0.61 6.15 4.53
CA LEU A 68 -1.41 5.19 5.29
C LEU A 68 -0.54 4.02 5.78
N ASP A 69 -0.82 3.56 6.99
CA ASP A 69 -0.26 2.34 7.54
C ASP A 69 -0.95 1.12 6.90
N CYS A 70 -0.20 0.28 6.19
CA CYS A 70 -0.74 -0.89 5.51
C CYS A 70 -1.34 -1.93 6.44
N GLU A 71 -0.90 -1.99 7.69
CA GLU A 71 -1.41 -2.91 8.70
C GLU A 71 -2.76 -2.47 9.26
N LYS A 72 -3.17 -1.21 8.99
CA LYS A 72 -4.47 -0.65 9.40
C LYS A 72 -5.46 -0.53 8.24
N MET A 73 -4.99 -0.77 7.01
CA MET A 73 -5.87 -0.86 5.85
C MET A 73 -6.63 -2.19 5.91
N GLN A 74 -7.95 -2.13 5.83
CA GLN A 74 -8.81 -3.31 5.80
C GLN A 74 -8.81 -3.97 4.42
N GLY A 75 -8.60 -3.18 3.36
CA GLY A 75 -8.53 -3.69 2.00
C GLY A 75 -8.05 -2.65 1.01
N ILE A 76 -7.68 -3.12 -0.17
CA ILE A 76 -7.31 -2.31 -1.33
C ILE A 76 -8.05 -2.83 -2.56
N ARG A 77 -8.55 -1.94 -3.40
CA ARG A 77 -9.07 -2.27 -4.73
C ARG A 77 -8.14 -1.68 -5.76
N ILE A 78 -7.61 -2.52 -6.64
CA ILE A 78 -6.62 -2.16 -7.64
C ILE A 78 -7.30 -2.07 -9.01
N PHE A 79 -7.08 -0.98 -9.74
CA PHE A 79 -7.58 -0.80 -11.10
C PHE A 79 -6.43 -1.02 -12.09
N GLY A 80 -6.57 -2.03 -12.96
CA GLY A 80 -5.59 -2.41 -13.99
C GLY A 80 -5.86 -1.75 -15.34
#